data_AF-A0A975Z7U7-F1
#
_entry.id   AF-A0A975Z7U7-F1
#
_cell.length_a   1.000
_cell.length_b   1.000
_cell.length_c   1.000
_cell.angle_alpha   90.00
_cell.angle_beta   90.00
_cell.angle_gamma   90.00
#
_symmetry.space_group_name_H-M   'P 1'
#
loop_
_entity.id
_entity.type
_entity.pdbx_description
1 polymer ?
#
loop_
_entity_poly.entity_id
_entity_poly.type
_entity_poly.pdbx_seq_one_letter_code
_entity_poly.pdbx_strand_id
1 'polypeptide(L)' 'MGHVLLAFSEHGLPEAIRTDNEAMFTSRPWLAMLGALGIVARRGPPFQPWHNGRIERLWGTLKQAIGRKG' A
#
# COMPACT_ATOMS: atom_id res chain seq x y z
N MET A 1 -2.45 -6.37 -8.72
CA MET A 1 -2.53 -7.39 -7.65
C MET A 1 -1.28 -8.27 -7.58
N GLY A 2 -0.76 -8.82 -8.69
CA GLY A 2 0.39 -9.76 -8.66
C GLY A 2 1.60 -9.33 -7.81
N HIS A 3 2.07 -8.09 -7.94
CA HIS A 3 3.21 -7.59 -7.16
C HIS A 3 2.99 -7.59 -5.64
N VAL A 4 1.76 -7.40 -5.16
CA VAL A 4 1.49 -7.41 -3.72
C VAL A 4 1.54 -8.83 -3.16
N LEU A 5 1.09 -9.82 -3.94
CA LEU A 5 1.16 -11.22 -3.57
C LEU A 5 2.61 -11.72 -3.57
N LEU A 6 3.44 -11.25 -4.52
CA LEU A 6 4.88 -11.52 -4.51
C LEU A 6 5.54 -10.96 -3.25
N ALA A 7 5.23 -9.72 -2.88
CA ALA A 7 5.73 -9.11 -1.65
C ALA A 7 5.31 -9.90 -0.39
N PHE A 8 4.07 -10.39 -0.34
CA PHE A 8 3.62 -11.26 0.76
C PHE A 8 4.34 -12.61 0.78
N SER A 9 4.66 -13.17 -0.39
CA SER A 9 5.43 -14.40 -0.48
C SER A 9 6.88 -14.22 -0.01
N GLU A 10 7.47 -13.06 -0.25
CA GLU A 10 8.86 -12.76 0.12
C GLU A 10 9.00 -12.35 1.59
N HIS A 11 8.04 -11.60 2.13
CA HIS A 11 8.15 -10.99 3.46
C HIS A 11 7.12 -11.50 4.49
N GLY A 12 6.23 -12.41 4.08
CA GLY A 12 5.11 -12.89 4.89
C GLY A 12 3.86 -12.01 4.80
N LEU A 13 2.76 -12.53 5.32
CA LEU A 13 1.47 -11.81 5.38
C LEU A 13 1.48 -10.82 6.55
N PRO A 14 1.23 -9.52 6.30
CA PRO A 14 1.11 -8.54 7.36
C PRO A 14 -0.23 -8.67 8.09
N GLU A 15 -0.28 -8.28 9.36
CA GLU A 15 -1.54 -8.21 10.13
C GLU A 15 -2.50 -7.15 9.57
N ALA A 16 -1.96 -6.02 9.10
CA ALA A 16 -2.76 -4.92 8.56
C ALA A 16 -2.02 -4.18 7.45
N ILE A 17 -2.78 -3.67 6.49
CA ILE A 17 -2.28 -2.81 5.40
C ILE A 17 -3.00 -1.47 5.46
N ARG A 18 -2.21 -0.40 5.51
CA ARG A 18 -2.71 0.97 5.42
C ARG A 18 -2.55 1.49 3.99
N THR A 19 -3.66 1.86 3.37
CA THR A 19 -3.68 2.48 2.04
C THR A 19 -4.37 3.84 2.07
N ASP A 20 -4.20 4.61 1.00
CA ASP A 20 -5.05 5.77 0.73
C ASP A 20 -6.48 5.33 0.35
N ASN A 21 -7.40 6.29 0.21
CA ASN A 21 -8.81 6.10 -0.11
C ASN A 21 -9.09 5.98 -1.63
N GLU A 22 -8.05 5.86 -2.44
CA GLU A 22 -8.15 5.63 -3.89
C GLU A 22 -9.09 4.47 -4.26
N ALA A 23 -9.77 4.60 -5.40
CA ALA A 23 -10.79 3.65 -5.87
C ALA A 23 -10.26 2.19 -5.96
N MET A 24 -8.97 2.03 -6.27
CA MET A 24 -8.32 0.71 -6.30
C MET A 24 -8.36 0.02 -4.93
N PHE A 25 -8.08 0.75 -3.85
CA PHE A 25 -8.00 0.22 -2.48
C PHE A 25 -9.34 0.19 -1.75
N THR A 26 -10.37 0.80 -2.33
CA THR A 26 -11.76 0.68 -1.87
C THR A 26 -12.57 -0.33 -2.68
N SER A 27 -11.99 -0.89 -3.74
CA SER A 27 -12.66 -1.86 -4.60
C SER A 27 -12.98 -3.17 -3.87
N ARG A 28 -14.12 -3.78 -4.19
CA ARG A 28 -14.54 -5.09 -3.68
C ARG A 28 -13.48 -6.19 -3.88
N PRO A 29 -12.84 -6.36 -5.06
CA PRO A 29 -11.83 -7.41 -5.23
C PRO A 29 -10.60 -7.20 -4.32
N TRP A 30 -10.20 -5.94 -4.07
CA TRP A 30 -9.11 -5.65 -3.14
C TRP A 30 -9.46 -6.05 -1.71
N LEU A 31 -10.61 -5.59 -1.21
CA LEU A 31 -11.06 -5.90 0.15
C LEU A 31 -11.32 -7.40 0.33
N ALA A 32 -11.85 -8.08 -0.68
CA ALA A 32 -12.07 -9.52 -0.66
C ALA A 32 -10.74 -10.30 -0.58
N MET A 33 -9.72 -9.91 -1.35
CA MET A 33 -8.39 -10.51 -1.29
C MET A 33 -7.77 -10.34 0.09
N LEU A 34 -7.80 -9.14 0.67
CA LEU A 34 -7.27 -8.90 2.01
C LEU A 34 -8.03 -9.70 3.08
N GLY A 35 -9.36 -9.74 2.99
CA GLY A 35 -10.19 -10.53 3.90
C GLY A 35 -9.89 -12.03 3.82
N ALA A 36 -9.70 -12.56 2.61
CA ALA A 36 -9.33 -13.97 2.41
C ALA A 36 -7.94 -14.32 2.99
N LEU A 37 -7.04 -13.33 3.05
CA LEU A 37 -5.69 -13.48 3.62
C LEU A 37 -5.64 -13.16 5.12
N GLY A 38 -6.76 -12.81 5.76
CA GLY A 38 -6.82 -12.41 7.16
C GLY A 38 -6.18 -11.05 7.45
N ILE A 39 -5.99 -10.22 6.43
CA ILE A 39 -5.30 -8.92 6.53
C ILE A 39 -6.32 -7.80 6.79
N VAL A 40 -6.09 -7.00 7.82
CA VAL A 40 -6.95 -5.85 8.13
C VAL A 40 -6.64 -4.66 7.21
N ALA A 41 -7.63 -4.23 6.42
CA ALA A 41 -7.53 -3.00 5.65
C ALA A 41 -7.73 -1.77 6.55
N ARG A 42 -6.70 -0.93 6.68
CA ARG A 42 -6.75 0.35 7.38
C ARG A 42 -6.71 1.49 6.37
N ARG A 43 -7.50 2.53 6.61
CA ARG A 43 -7.56 3.72 5.76
C ARG A 43 -7.03 4.92 6.52
N GLY A 44 -6.34 5.81 5.81
CA GLY A 44 -6.05 7.14 6.33
C GLY A 44 -7.34 7.95 6.49
N PRO A 45 -7.40 8.88 7.47
CA PRO A 45 -8.51 9.81 7.55
C PRO A 45 -8.64 10.59 6.22
N PRO A 46 -9.87 10.83 5.74
CA PRO A 46 -10.09 11.54 4.48
C PRO A 46 -9.50 12.96 4.56
N PHE A 47 -8.88 13.42 3.47
CA PHE A 47 -8.28 14.76 3.32
C PHE A 47 -7.08 15.06 4.22
N GLN A 48 -6.34 14.05 4.68
CA GLN A 48 -5.12 14.23 5.49
C GLN A 48 -3.86 13.68 4.78
N PRO A 49 -3.41 14.28 3.66
CA PRO A 49 -2.27 13.79 2.89
C PRO A 49 -0.97 13.75 3.71
N TRP A 50 -0.82 14.59 4.75
CA TRP A 50 0.38 14.63 5.60
C TRP A 50 0.64 13.32 6.37
N HIS A 51 -0.38 12.47 6.57
CA HIS A 51 -0.20 11.15 7.18
C HIS A 51 0.52 10.15 6.26
N ASN A 52 0.59 10.44 4.97
CA ASN A 52 1.27 9.61 3.98
C ASN A 52 2.75 9.98 3.81
N GLY A 53 3.31 10.90 4.62
CA GLY A 53 4.70 11.34 4.49
C GLY A 53 5.75 10.21 4.49
N ARG A 54 5.46 9.07 5.12
CA ARG A 54 6.33 7.86 5.06
C ARG A 54 6.33 7.21 3.67
N ILE A 55 5.18 7.14 3.01
CA ILE A 55 5.10 6.63 1.63
C ILE A 55 5.79 7.62 0.67
N GLU A 56 5.60 8.92 0.86
CA GLU A 56 6.22 9.95 0.02
C GLU A 56 7.74 9.94 0.16
N ARG A 57 8.26 9.80 1.38
CA ARG A 57 9.70 9.64 1.63
C ARG A 57 10.24 8.38 0.96
N LEU A 58 9.53 7.25 1.09
CA LEU A 58 9.91 6.00 0.43
C LEU A 58 9.99 6.17 -1.09
N TRP A 59 8.98 6.80 -1.71
CA TRP A 59 8.98 7.08 -3.14
C TRP A 59 10.11 8.01 -3.56
N GLY A 60 10.43 9.03 -2.75
CA GLY A 60 11.58 9.91 -2.97
C GLY A 60 12.90 9.14 -2.97
N THR A 61 13.14 8.32 -1.94
CA THR A 61 14.35 7.48 -1.85
C THR A 61 14.42 6.47 -2.99
N LEU A 62 13.30 5.83 -3.34
CA LEU A 62 13.25 4.87 -4.43
C LEU A 62 13.57 5.52 -5.78
N LYS A 63 12.98 6.69 -6.09
CA LYS A 63 13.26 7.44 -7.32
C LYS A 63 14.74 7.84 -7.42
N GLN A 64 15.35 8.23 -6.30
CA GLN A 64 16.79 8.52 -6.24
C GLN A 64 17.63 7.26 -6.48
N ALA A 65 17.27 6.12 -5.87
CA ALA A 65 17.99 4.85 -6.03
C ALA A 65 17.92 4.28 -7.46
N ILE A 66 16.79 4.46 -8.16
CA ILE A 66 16.61 4.00 -9.55
C ILE A 66 17.06 5.02 -10.61
N GLY A 67 17.67 6.14 -10.21
CA GLY A 67 18.36 7.07 -11.12
C GLY A 67 17.46 7.92 -12.03
N ARG A 68 16.16 8.02 -11.77
CA ARG A 68 15.28 8.90 -12.56
C ARG A 68 15.22 10.28 -11.93
N LYS A 69 16.24 11.12 -12.21
CA LYS A 69 16.12 12.57 -12.05
C LYS A 69 15.03 13.04 -13.01
N GLY A 70 14.02 13.74 -12.47
CA GLY A 70 13.12 14.54 -13.28
C GLY A 70 13.86 15.66 -13.99
#